data_AF-A0A1E3PD42-F1
#
_entry.id   AF-A0A1E3PD42-F1
#
_cell.length_a   1.000
_cell.length_b   1.000
_cell.length_c   1.000
_cell.angle_alpha   90.00
_cell.angle_beta   90.00
_cell.angle_gamma   90.00
#
_symmetry.space_group_name_H-M   'P 1'
#
loop_
_entity.id
_entity.type
_entity.pdbx_description
1 polymer ?
#
loop_
_entity_poly.entity_id
_entity_poly.type
_entity_poly.pdbx_seq_one_letter_code
_entity_poly.pdbx_strand_id
1 'polypeptide(L)'
;MAMNINALPSTPLERANIFLEILNANKTTGQEPAVTTGWDHSINEGLSVVSGSEPALKEGQSVRDILPTITFKLEITSEMVNGFGTCHGGCVATIIDDCTSWAPFAMKSIWEVPAEMAGKHFSLVGFQKVLKQRMHLNQSVTRTLNISYIRPLLVGSIYLIECEVISNTARFVHIRCTVKGEDGKICNLAIHDKAKTNIAKI
;
A
#
# COMPACT_ATOMS: atom_id res chain seq x y z
N MET A 1 -1.03 -27.95 4.07
CA MET A 1 -2.33 -27.39 4.52
C MET A 1 -2.96 -26.71 3.31
N ALA A 2 -4.07 -27.24 2.79
CA ALA A 2 -4.73 -26.68 1.61
C ALA A 2 -5.46 -25.40 2.02
N MET A 3 -5.07 -24.26 1.45
CA MET A 3 -5.82 -23.02 1.62
C MET A 3 -7.12 -23.18 0.82
N ASN A 4 -8.26 -22.98 1.49
CA ASN A 4 -9.55 -23.02 0.82
C ASN A 4 -9.62 -21.84 -0.16
N ILE A 5 -9.48 -22.14 -1.45
CA ILE A 5 -9.54 -21.20 -2.59
C ILE A 5 -10.87 -20.40 -2.66
N ASN A 6 -11.85 -20.70 -1.80
CA ASN A 6 -13.14 -20.00 -1.70
C ASN A 6 -13.15 -18.74 -0.82
N ALA A 7 -12.03 -18.30 -0.25
CA ALA A 7 -11.99 -17.04 0.51
C ALA A 7 -10.81 -16.16 0.10
N LEU A 8 -10.74 -15.85 -1.20
CA LEU A 8 -9.93 -14.69 -1.62
C LEU A 8 -10.40 -13.46 -0.86
N PRO A 9 -9.48 -12.57 -0.46
CA PRO A 9 -9.86 -11.34 0.22
C PRO A 9 -10.82 -10.54 -0.66
N SER A 10 -12.01 -10.32 -0.11
CA SER A 10 -13.17 -9.77 -0.82
C SER A 10 -13.20 -8.25 -0.75
N THR A 11 -12.65 -7.68 0.33
CA THR A 11 -12.61 -6.23 0.57
C THR A 11 -11.22 -5.65 0.31
N PRO A 12 -11.13 -4.36 -0.07
CA PRO A 12 -9.84 -3.67 -0.17
C PRO A 12 -9.06 -3.66 1.15
N LEU A 13 -9.75 -3.65 2.30
CA LEU A 13 -9.12 -3.74 3.63
C LEU A 13 -8.40 -5.08 3.83
N GLU A 14 -9.07 -6.19 3.55
CA GLU A 14 -8.47 -7.53 3.66
C GLU A 14 -7.23 -7.65 2.75
N ARG A 15 -7.33 -7.14 1.52
CA ARG A 15 -6.23 -7.16 0.53
C ARG A 15 -5.03 -6.34 1.00
N ALA A 16 -5.27 -5.16 1.56
CA ALA A 16 -4.22 -4.31 2.13
C ALA A 16 -3.54 -4.96 3.35
N ASN A 17 -4.33 -5.55 4.26
CA ASN A 17 -3.80 -6.23 5.45
C ASN A 17 -2.92 -7.43 5.09
N ILE A 18 -3.36 -8.30 4.19
CA ILE A 18 -2.55 -9.46 3.75
C ILE A 18 -1.22 -8.98 3.16
N PHE A 19 -1.22 -7.89 2.38
CA PHE A 19 0.03 -7.38 1.83
C PHE A 19 0.99 -6.86 2.91
N LEU A 20 0.47 -6.12 3.89
CA LEU A 20 1.27 -5.64 5.02
C LEU A 20 1.83 -6.81 5.86
N GLU A 21 1.04 -7.86 6.08
CA GLU A 21 1.50 -9.10 6.72
C GLU A 21 2.61 -9.78 5.93
N ILE A 22 2.50 -9.86 4.59
CA ILE A 22 3.55 -10.43 3.74
C ILE A 22 4.84 -9.62 3.84
N LEU A 23 4.75 -8.28 3.84
CA LEU A 23 5.92 -7.42 4.03
C LEU A 23 6.59 -7.65 5.39
N ASN A 24 5.79 -7.84 6.44
CA ASN A 24 6.28 -8.13 7.77
C ASN A 24 6.83 -9.56 7.92
N ALA A 25 6.23 -10.55 7.26
CA ALA A 25 6.68 -11.95 7.30
C ALA A 25 7.93 -12.22 6.45
N ASN A 26 8.15 -11.49 5.36
CA ASN A 26 9.40 -11.60 4.61
C ASN A 26 10.63 -11.19 5.45
N LYS A 27 10.43 -10.51 6.59
CA LYS A 27 11.48 -10.21 7.58
C LYS A 27 11.89 -11.42 8.45
N THR A 28 11.14 -12.53 8.44
CA THR A 28 11.40 -13.68 9.33
C THR A 28 11.88 -14.95 8.61
N THR A 29 12.02 -14.93 7.28
CA THR A 29 12.26 -16.15 6.46
C THR A 29 13.72 -16.49 6.14
N GLY A 30 14.70 -15.98 6.90
CA GLY A 30 16.04 -16.60 6.99
C GLY A 30 17.04 -16.31 5.87
N GLN A 31 16.75 -15.42 4.92
CA GLN A 31 17.80 -14.53 4.42
C GLN A 31 17.88 -13.38 5.43
N GLU A 32 19.07 -13.02 5.93
CA GLU A 32 19.19 -11.85 6.81
C GLU A 32 18.44 -10.69 6.16
N PRO A 33 17.31 -10.24 6.74
CA PRO A 33 16.66 -9.06 6.23
C PRO A 33 17.70 -7.96 6.30
N ALA A 34 17.80 -7.10 5.29
CA ALA A 34 18.45 -5.83 5.50
C ALA A 34 17.76 -5.20 6.71
N VAL A 35 18.43 -5.17 7.87
CA VAL A 35 17.86 -4.63 9.10
C VAL A 35 17.64 -3.16 8.81
N THR A 36 16.39 -2.77 8.58
CA THR A 36 16.04 -1.36 8.51
C THR A 36 16.36 -0.77 9.88
N THR A 37 17.08 0.35 9.92
CA THR A 37 17.37 1.09 11.15
C THR A 37 16.79 2.50 11.04
N GLY A 38 16.80 3.25 12.14
CA GLY A 38 16.23 4.60 12.15
C GLY A 38 14.72 4.61 11.94
N TRP A 39 14.19 5.69 11.36
CA TRP A 39 12.75 5.86 11.19
C TRP A 39 12.11 4.80 10.30
N ASP A 40 12.83 4.20 9.35
CA ASP A 40 12.26 3.19 8.45
C ASP A 40 11.78 1.98 9.24
N HIS A 41 12.54 1.61 10.28
CA HIS A 41 12.15 0.56 11.21
C HIS A 41 10.89 0.95 12.00
N SER A 42 10.89 2.14 12.60
CA SER A 42 9.77 2.64 13.41
C SER A 42 8.48 2.77 12.60
N ILE A 43 8.57 3.22 11.35
CA ILE A 43 7.42 3.29 10.42
C ILE A 43 6.91 1.87 10.18
N ASN A 44 7.80 0.95 9.78
CA ASN A 44 7.43 -0.42 9.45
C ASN A 44 6.79 -1.19 10.61
N GLU A 45 7.18 -0.92 11.86
CA GLU A 45 6.60 -1.56 13.04
C GLU A 45 5.28 -0.91 13.46
N GLY A 46 5.17 0.41 13.39
CA GLY A 46 4.00 1.16 13.87
C GLY A 46 2.84 1.24 12.88
N LEU A 47 3.08 0.96 11.60
CA LEU A 47 2.10 1.17 10.53
C LEU A 47 1.05 0.05 10.51
N SER A 48 -0.22 0.44 10.43
CA SER A 48 -1.37 -0.49 10.35
C SER A 48 -2.42 0.02 9.37
N VAL A 49 -3.21 -0.88 8.78
CA VAL A 49 -4.36 -0.51 7.92
C VAL A 49 -5.61 -0.42 8.78
N VAL A 50 -6.35 0.69 8.68
CA VAL A 50 -7.58 0.91 9.48
C VAL A 50 -8.85 0.86 8.65
N SER A 51 -8.78 1.21 7.36
CA SER A 51 -9.93 1.10 6.46
C SER A 51 -9.51 0.96 5.00
N GLY A 52 -10.42 0.41 4.20
CA GLY A 52 -10.30 0.35 2.76
C GLY A 52 -11.68 0.47 2.13
N SER A 53 -11.80 1.24 1.05
CA SER A 53 -13.02 1.37 0.26
C SER A 53 -12.70 1.31 -1.22
N GLU A 54 -13.68 0.89 -2.03
CA GLU A 54 -13.59 0.91 -3.49
C GLU A 54 -14.99 1.10 -4.09
N PRO A 55 -15.12 1.70 -5.28
CA PRO A 55 -16.41 1.80 -5.97
C PRO A 55 -16.99 0.42 -6.30
N ALA A 56 -18.33 0.32 -6.29
CA ALA A 56 -19.00 -0.88 -6.78
C ALA A 56 -18.75 -1.05 -8.29
N LEU A 57 -18.51 -2.30 -8.71
CA LEU A 57 -18.35 -2.65 -10.12
C LEU A 57 -19.68 -2.47 -10.86
N LYS A 58 -19.70 -1.66 -11.91
CA LYS A 58 -20.86 -1.49 -12.79
C LYS A 58 -20.84 -2.50 -13.93
N GLU A 59 -22.02 -2.80 -14.49
CA GLU A 59 -22.14 -3.67 -15.66
C GLU A 59 -21.31 -3.11 -16.83
N GLY A 60 -20.50 -3.96 -17.47
CA GLY A 60 -19.61 -3.57 -18.57
C GLY A 60 -18.34 -2.82 -18.17
N GLN A 61 -18.15 -2.48 -16.89
CA GLN A 61 -16.93 -1.82 -16.40
C GLN A 61 -15.79 -2.84 -16.22
N SER A 62 -14.55 -2.47 -16.55
CA SER A 62 -13.40 -3.32 -16.24
C SER A 62 -13.09 -3.28 -14.75
N VAL A 63 -12.77 -4.42 -14.15
CA VAL A 63 -12.32 -4.49 -12.75
C VAL A 63 -11.00 -3.74 -12.55
N ARG A 64 -10.21 -3.52 -13.61
CA ARG A 64 -9.00 -2.67 -13.58
C ARG A 64 -9.30 -1.21 -13.28
N ASP A 65 -10.54 -0.77 -13.52
CA ASP A 65 -10.99 0.60 -13.28
C ASP A 65 -11.56 0.79 -11.86
N ILE A 66 -11.62 -0.29 -11.07
CA ILE A 66 -12.03 -0.24 -9.66
C ILE A 66 -10.78 0.01 -8.81
N LEU A 67 -10.62 1.26 -8.39
CA LEU A 67 -9.44 1.73 -7.67
C LEU A 67 -9.79 1.99 -6.20
N PRO A 68 -8.95 1.52 -5.26
CA PRO A 68 -9.24 1.63 -3.85
C PRO A 68 -8.76 2.96 -3.25
N THR A 69 -9.38 3.31 -2.13
CA THR A 69 -8.83 4.21 -1.13
C THR A 69 -8.48 3.39 0.11
N ILE A 70 -7.22 3.47 0.56
CA ILE A 70 -6.72 2.77 1.74
C ILE A 70 -6.26 3.80 2.77
N THR A 71 -6.71 3.64 4.01
CA THR A 71 -6.27 4.48 5.13
C THR A 71 -5.40 3.69 6.08
N PHE A 72 -4.19 4.20 6.28
CA PHE A 72 -3.26 3.69 7.28
C PHE A 72 -3.29 4.55 8.54
N LYS A 73 -2.82 3.97 9.65
CA LYS A 73 -2.62 4.64 10.93
C LYS A 73 -1.17 4.47 11.37
N LEU A 74 -0.58 5.57 11.84
CA LEU A 74 0.76 5.58 12.38
C LEU A 74 0.86 6.58 13.55
N GLU A 75 1.57 6.18 14.61
CA GLU A 75 1.99 7.08 15.69
C GLU A 75 3.41 7.60 15.39
N ILE A 76 3.65 8.89 15.62
CA ILE A 76 5.00 9.47 15.44
C ILE A 76 5.85 9.23 16.67
N THR A 77 6.93 8.48 16.51
CA THR A 77 7.87 8.16 17.61
C THR A 77 9.04 9.14 17.68
N SER A 78 9.85 9.04 18.75
CA SER A 78 11.06 9.85 18.94
C SER A 78 12.10 9.67 17.83
N GLU A 79 12.15 8.50 17.21
CA GLU A 79 13.11 8.20 16.13
C GLU A 79 12.74 8.90 14.81
N MET A 80 11.49 9.38 14.71
CA MET A 80 10.96 10.05 13.51
C MET A 80 11.13 11.56 13.54
N VAL A 81 11.47 12.16 14.69
CA VAL A 81 11.51 13.62 14.85
C VAL A 81 12.84 14.24 14.43
N ASN A 82 12.77 15.50 14.02
CA ASN A 82 13.92 16.37 13.83
C ASN A 82 14.32 17.08 15.14
N GLY A 83 15.41 17.86 15.11
CA GLY A 83 15.89 18.62 16.26
C GLY A 83 14.94 19.70 16.80
N PHE A 84 13.84 20.01 16.11
CA PHE A 84 12.79 20.91 16.56
C PHE A 84 11.60 20.18 17.22
N GLY A 85 11.69 18.85 17.42
CA GLY A 85 10.66 18.07 18.12
C GLY A 85 9.40 17.80 17.29
N THR A 86 9.47 17.96 15.96
CA THR A 86 8.39 17.60 15.03
C THR A 86 8.88 16.50 14.09
N CYS A 87 7.98 15.73 13.49
CA CYS A 87 8.35 14.69 12.53
C CYS A 87 9.22 15.29 11.42
N HIS A 88 10.36 14.66 11.14
CA HIS A 88 11.30 15.13 10.13
C HIS A 88 10.60 15.15 8.76
N GLY A 89 10.77 16.23 7.97
CA GLY A 89 10.07 16.36 6.69
C GLY A 89 10.38 15.21 5.72
N GLY A 90 11.62 14.70 5.75
CA GLY A 90 12.02 13.48 5.03
C GLY A 90 11.36 12.22 5.56
N CYS A 91 11.15 12.10 6.88
CA CYS A 91 10.42 10.96 7.46
C CYS A 91 8.95 10.98 7.04
N VAL A 92 8.30 12.16 6.99
CA VAL A 92 6.95 12.31 6.45
C VAL A 92 6.90 11.89 4.97
N ALA A 93 7.92 12.24 4.19
CA ALA A 93 8.01 11.81 2.79
C ALA A 93 8.12 10.29 2.67
N THR A 94 8.92 9.65 3.52
CA THR A 94 9.01 8.17 3.60
C THR A 94 7.66 7.54 3.95
N ILE A 95 6.98 8.03 5.00
CA ILE A 95 5.66 7.54 5.40
C ILE A 95 4.67 7.57 4.22
N ILE A 96 4.64 8.71 3.52
CA ILE A 96 3.77 8.88 2.35
C ILE A 96 4.21 7.95 1.22
N ASP A 97 5.51 7.86 0.91
CA ASP A 97 6.03 7.00 -0.15
C ASP A 97 5.65 5.53 0.09
N ASP A 98 5.84 5.03 1.32
CA ASP A 98 5.49 3.66 1.71
C ASP A 98 3.98 3.41 1.58
N CYS A 99 3.15 4.23 2.23
CA CYS A 99 1.70 4.05 2.23
C CYS A 99 1.12 4.08 0.80
N THR A 100 1.58 5.01 -0.02
CA THR A 100 1.14 5.14 -1.42
C THR A 100 1.74 4.07 -2.35
N SER A 101 2.85 3.44 -1.97
CA SER A 101 3.38 2.26 -2.64
C SER A 101 2.57 1.01 -2.35
N TRP A 102 1.98 0.93 -1.15
CA TRP A 102 1.24 -0.25 -0.71
C TRP A 102 -0.24 -0.21 -1.09
N ALA A 103 -0.87 0.96 -1.07
CA ALA A 103 -2.28 1.12 -1.41
C ALA A 103 -2.69 0.50 -2.78
N PRO A 104 -1.89 0.61 -3.85
CA PRO A 104 -2.19 -0.05 -5.13
C PRO A 104 -2.29 -1.57 -5.03
N PHE A 105 -1.58 -2.23 -4.11
CA PHE A 105 -1.70 -3.67 -3.94
C PHE A 105 -3.08 -4.12 -3.45
N ALA A 106 -3.90 -3.21 -2.94
CA ALA A 106 -5.29 -3.48 -2.59
C ALA A 106 -6.25 -3.46 -3.79
N MET A 107 -5.80 -3.16 -5.01
CA MET A 107 -6.67 -3.17 -6.21
C MET A 107 -7.24 -4.56 -6.48
N LYS A 108 -8.56 -4.67 -6.68
CA LYS A 108 -9.24 -5.95 -6.96
C LYS A 108 -8.61 -6.71 -8.13
N SER A 109 -8.19 -6.01 -9.19
CA SER A 109 -7.54 -6.60 -10.37
C SER A 109 -6.26 -7.38 -10.09
N ILE A 110 -5.58 -7.13 -8.97
CA ILE A 110 -4.38 -7.88 -8.58
C ILE A 110 -4.75 -9.28 -8.05
N TRP A 111 -5.94 -9.40 -7.44
CA TRP A 111 -6.37 -10.58 -6.71
C TRP A 111 -7.34 -11.47 -7.48
N GLU A 112 -7.77 -11.02 -8.67
CA GLU A 112 -8.59 -11.85 -9.56
C GLU A 112 -7.86 -13.10 -10.03
N VAL A 113 -8.53 -14.24 -9.91
CA VAL A 113 -8.12 -15.48 -10.55
C VAL A 113 -8.44 -15.36 -12.06
N PRO A 114 -7.48 -15.65 -12.96
CA PRO A 114 -7.75 -15.66 -14.39
C PRO A 114 -8.96 -16.54 -14.73
N ALA A 115 -9.82 -16.11 -15.66
CA ALA A 115 -11.00 -16.88 -16.06
C ALA A 115 -10.65 -18.29 -16.57
N GLU A 116 -9.50 -18.44 -17.24
CA GLU A 116 -8.93 -19.73 -17.69
C GLU A 116 -8.59 -20.70 -16.55
N MET A 117 -8.55 -20.19 -15.32
CA MET A 117 -8.25 -20.92 -14.10
C MET A 117 -9.49 -21.13 -13.21
N ALA A 118 -10.65 -20.58 -13.59
CA ALA A 118 -11.91 -20.81 -12.87
C ALA A 118 -12.32 -22.30 -12.93
N GLY A 119 -12.63 -22.89 -11.79
CA GLY A 119 -13.05 -24.31 -11.69
C GLY A 119 -11.92 -25.35 -11.72
N LYS A 120 -10.66 -24.95 -11.89
CA LYS A 120 -9.50 -25.86 -11.77
C LYS A 120 -9.06 -25.95 -10.31
N HIS A 121 -8.86 -27.16 -9.78
CA HIS A 121 -8.23 -27.35 -8.47
C HIS A 121 -6.78 -26.85 -8.52
N PHE A 122 -6.47 -25.79 -7.78
CA PHE A 122 -5.10 -25.30 -7.64
C PHE A 122 -4.47 -25.80 -6.35
N SER A 123 -3.18 -26.10 -6.40
CA SER A 123 -2.38 -26.20 -5.18
C SER A 123 -2.13 -24.78 -4.64
N LEU A 124 -2.00 -24.66 -3.32
CA LEU A 124 -1.62 -23.41 -2.65
C LEU A 124 -0.37 -22.77 -3.28
N VAL A 125 0.62 -23.61 -3.61
CA VAL A 125 1.88 -23.21 -4.26
C VAL A 125 1.65 -22.57 -5.63
N GLY A 126 0.71 -23.10 -6.40
CA GLY A 126 0.42 -22.57 -7.72
C GLY A 126 -0.30 -21.21 -7.67
N PHE A 127 -1.22 -21.03 -6.74
CA PHE A 127 -1.92 -19.75 -6.55
C PHE A 127 -0.94 -18.66 -6.08
N GLN A 128 -0.03 -19.01 -5.16
CA GLN A 128 1.06 -18.14 -4.72
C GLN A 128 1.93 -17.65 -5.89
N LYS A 129 2.23 -18.51 -6.88
CA LYS A 129 3.00 -18.10 -8.07
C LYS A 129 2.25 -17.06 -8.92
N VAL A 130 0.94 -17.24 -9.13
CA VAL A 130 0.10 -16.30 -9.90
C VAL A 130 0.01 -14.95 -9.20
N LEU A 131 -0.27 -14.94 -7.89
CA LEU A 131 -0.27 -13.71 -7.10
C LEU A 131 1.09 -13.02 -7.12
N LYS A 132 2.18 -13.77 -6.93
CA LYS A 132 3.54 -13.21 -6.97
C LYS A 132 3.82 -12.56 -8.33
N GLN A 133 3.44 -13.20 -9.43
CA GLN A 133 3.58 -12.62 -10.76
C GLN A 133 2.75 -11.33 -10.92
N ARG A 134 1.49 -11.30 -10.47
CA ARG A 134 0.64 -10.09 -10.53
C ARG A 134 1.18 -8.96 -9.66
N MET A 135 1.72 -9.28 -8.49
CA MET A 135 2.39 -8.31 -7.63
C MET A 135 3.63 -7.75 -8.33
N HIS A 136 4.47 -8.60 -8.93
CA HIS A 136 5.65 -8.15 -9.69
C HIS A 136 5.31 -7.23 -10.86
N LEU A 137 4.19 -7.46 -11.56
CA LEU A 137 3.72 -6.58 -12.64
C LEU A 137 3.22 -5.21 -12.15
N ASN A 138 2.85 -5.09 -10.88
CA ASN A 138 2.41 -3.84 -10.28
C ASN A 138 3.48 -3.19 -9.39
N GLN A 139 4.68 -3.77 -9.33
CA GLN A 139 5.83 -3.10 -8.73
C GLN A 139 6.14 -1.83 -9.51
N SER A 140 6.23 -0.72 -8.77
CA SER A 140 6.47 0.59 -9.33
C SER A 140 7.42 1.38 -8.46
N VAL A 141 8.19 2.25 -9.10
CA VAL A 141 9.16 3.15 -8.46
C VAL A 141 8.70 4.59 -8.60
N THR A 142 9.09 5.42 -7.65
CA THR A 142 8.70 6.83 -7.60
C THR A 142 9.28 7.59 -8.79
N ARG A 143 8.41 8.28 -9.55
CA ARG A 143 8.81 9.23 -10.60
C ARG A 143 8.77 10.65 -10.06
N THR A 144 7.69 10.99 -9.36
CA THR A 144 7.46 12.29 -8.76
C THR A 144 6.65 12.11 -7.48
N LEU A 145 7.13 12.71 -6.40
CA LEU A 145 6.41 12.82 -5.13
C LEU A 145 6.37 14.30 -4.76
N ASN A 146 5.19 14.90 -4.83
CA ASN A 146 4.96 16.28 -4.42
C ASN A 146 4.21 16.29 -3.09
N ILE A 147 4.72 17.00 -2.09
CA ILE A 147 4.14 17.08 -0.76
C ILE A 147 4.02 18.56 -0.36
N SER A 148 2.82 18.95 0.06
CA SER A 148 2.56 20.21 0.75
C SER A 148 2.47 19.95 2.25
N TYR A 149 3.34 20.58 3.02
CA TYR A 149 3.39 20.50 4.48
C TYR A 149 2.57 21.65 5.08
N ILE A 150 1.37 21.33 5.59
CA ILE A 150 0.40 22.32 6.06
C ILE A 150 0.49 22.47 7.59
N ARG A 151 0.66 21.35 8.31
CA ARG A 151 0.80 21.34 9.78
C ARG A 151 1.91 20.36 10.18
N PRO A 152 2.63 20.63 11.29
CA PRO A 152 3.61 19.70 11.81
C PRO A 152 2.94 18.43 12.34
N LEU A 153 3.65 17.31 12.19
CA LEU A 153 3.31 16.06 12.85
C LEU A 153 4.06 15.99 14.18
N LEU A 154 3.34 15.81 15.29
CA LEU A 154 3.88 15.88 16.64
C LEU A 154 4.16 14.47 17.17
N VAL A 155 5.24 14.34 17.96
CA VAL A 155 5.58 13.10 18.65
C VAL A 155 4.46 12.64 19.58
N GLY A 156 4.24 11.32 19.65
CA GLY A 156 3.18 10.68 20.43
C GLY A 156 1.77 10.89 19.90
N SER A 157 1.60 11.61 18.78
CA SER A 157 0.30 11.81 18.13
C SER A 157 0.09 10.79 17.02
N ILE A 158 -1.17 10.38 16.86
CA ILE A 158 -1.60 9.45 15.83
C ILE A 158 -2.06 10.23 14.59
N TYR A 159 -1.67 9.74 13.42
CA TYR A 159 -2.09 10.29 12.13
C TYR A 159 -2.72 9.22 11.24
N LEU A 160 -3.70 9.65 10.46
CA LEU A 160 -4.35 8.84 9.43
C LEU A 160 -3.79 9.23 8.06
N ILE A 161 -3.29 8.25 7.32
CA ILE A 161 -2.68 8.41 6.00
C ILE A 161 -3.62 7.80 4.96
N GLU A 162 -4.46 8.63 4.36
CA GLU A 162 -5.48 8.24 3.39
C GLU A 162 -4.89 8.30 1.97
N CYS A 163 -4.75 7.14 1.33
CA CYS A 163 -4.21 6.97 -0.01
C CYS A 163 -5.32 6.59 -0.99
N GLU A 164 -5.67 7.50 -1.89
CA GLU A 164 -6.65 7.31 -2.96
C GLU A 164 -5.90 7.00 -4.26
N VAL A 165 -6.09 5.80 -4.81
CA VAL A 165 -5.55 5.43 -6.11
C VAL A 165 -6.41 6.07 -7.21
N ILE A 166 -5.86 7.08 -7.89
CA ILE A 166 -6.60 7.88 -8.88
C ILE A 166 -6.57 7.24 -10.26
N SER A 167 -5.44 6.67 -10.66
CA SER A 167 -5.31 5.98 -11.93
C SER A 167 -4.27 4.87 -11.88
N ASN A 168 -4.52 3.80 -12.63
CA ASN A 168 -3.62 2.67 -12.77
C ASN A 168 -3.56 2.26 -14.24
N THR A 169 -2.49 2.65 -14.93
CA THR A 169 -2.28 2.35 -16.34
C THR A 169 -1.27 1.21 -16.53
N ALA A 170 -0.96 0.88 -17.78
CA ALA A 170 0.10 -0.08 -18.09
C ALA A 170 1.50 0.37 -17.63
N ARG A 171 1.73 1.69 -17.50
CA ARG A 171 3.07 2.24 -17.19
C ARG A 171 3.13 3.06 -15.90
N PHE A 172 2.04 3.72 -15.54
CA PHE A 172 2.02 4.67 -14.43
C PHE A 172 0.86 4.41 -13.47
N VAL A 173 1.10 4.68 -12.20
CA VAL A 173 0.08 4.74 -11.14
C VAL A 173 0.12 6.15 -10.55
N HIS A 174 -1.05 6.78 -10.42
CA HIS A 174 -1.21 8.10 -9.81
C HIS A 174 -1.99 7.94 -8.51
N ILE A 175 -1.42 8.39 -7.40
CA ILE A 175 -2.02 8.30 -6.07
C ILE A 175 -2.10 9.70 -5.45
N ARG A 176 -3.25 10.02 -4.85
CA ARG A 176 -3.41 11.16 -3.96
C ARG A 176 -3.30 10.67 -2.52
N CYS A 177 -2.55 11.37 -1.69
CA CYS A 177 -2.44 11.07 -0.27
C CYS A 177 -2.80 12.28 0.58
N THR A 178 -3.61 12.05 1.61
CA THR A 178 -3.97 13.06 2.62
C THR A 178 -3.60 12.54 4.00
N VAL A 179 -2.77 13.29 4.72
CA VAL A 179 -2.43 12.99 6.12
C VAL A 179 -3.30 13.87 7.02
N LYS A 180 -4.04 13.25 7.95
CA LYS A 180 -4.95 13.92 8.88
C LYS A 180 -4.54 13.62 10.32
N GLY A 181 -4.62 14.62 11.20
CA GLY A 181 -4.53 14.40 12.65
C GLY A 181 -5.81 13.80 13.22
N GLU A 182 -5.78 13.43 14.50
CA GLU A 182 -6.96 12.94 15.23
C GLU A 182 -8.12 13.96 15.28
N ASP A 183 -7.79 15.25 15.18
CA ASP A 183 -8.75 16.34 15.10
C ASP A 183 -9.42 16.48 13.71
N GLY A 184 -9.09 15.58 12.77
CA GLY A 184 -9.57 15.57 11.40
C GLY A 184 -8.96 16.65 10.50
N LYS A 185 -8.07 17.51 11.03
CA LYS A 185 -7.42 18.55 10.24
C LYS A 185 -6.32 17.95 9.37
N ILE A 186 -6.21 18.47 8.16
CA ILE A 186 -5.19 18.04 7.19
C ILE A 186 -3.83 18.60 7.62
N CYS A 187 -2.84 17.72 7.73
CA CYS A 187 -1.44 18.06 8.00
C CYS A 187 -0.60 18.07 6.73
N ASN A 188 -0.82 17.12 5.83
CA ASN A 188 -0.10 17.03 4.57
C ASN A 188 -1.03 16.64 3.43
N LEU A 189 -0.74 17.18 2.25
CA LEU A 189 -1.33 16.75 0.98
C LEU A 189 -0.21 16.31 0.06
N ALA A 190 -0.39 15.18 -0.60
CA ALA A 190 0.60 14.68 -1.54
C ALA A 190 -0.02 14.10 -2.80
N ILE A 191 0.73 14.23 -3.88
CA ILE A 191 0.48 13.58 -5.16
C ILE A 191 1.71 12.76 -5.51
N HIS A 192 1.52 11.48 -5.78
CA HIS A 192 2.58 10.53 -6.05
C HIS A 192 2.34 9.84 -7.39
N ASP A 193 3.25 10.06 -8.33
CA ASP A 193 3.33 9.29 -9.56
C ASP A 193 4.40 8.22 -9.46
N LYS A 194 4.00 6.99 -9.75
CA LYS A 194 4.90 5.84 -9.80
C LYS A 194 4.95 5.25 -11.20
N ALA A 195 6.13 4.82 -11.64
CA ALA A 195 6.37 4.13 -12.90
C ALA A 195 6.55 2.63 -12.66
N LYS A 196 5.80 1.79 -13.37
CA LYS A 196 5.89 0.33 -13.27
C LYS A 196 7.21 -0.15 -13.86
N THR A 197 7.92 -0.99 -13.12
CA THR A 197 9.24 -1.51 -13.53
C THR A 197 9.12 -2.72 -14.43
N ASN A 198 8.09 -3.54 -14.24
CA ASN A 198 7.79 -4.69 -15.08
C ASN A 198 6.59 -4.41 -15.98
N ILE A 199 6.86 -3.87 -17.16
CA ILE A 199 5.88 -3.82 -18.23
C ILE A 199 5.83 -5.23 -18.83
N ALA A 200 4.66 -5.86 -18.89
CA ALA A 200 4.49 -7.05 -19.72
C ALA A 200 4.99 -6.68 -21.12
N LYS A 201 6.09 -7.29 -21.57
CA LYS A 201 6.54 -7.12 -22.95
C LYS A 201 5.36 -7.56 -23.82
N ILE A 202 4.81 -6.60 -24.57
CA ILE A 202 3.83 -6.85 -25.61
C ILE A 202 4.47 -7.79 -26.64
#